data_AF-A0ABD2Q3C9-F1
#
_entry.id   AF-A0ABD2Q3C9-F1
#
_cell.length_a   1.000
_cell.length_b   1.000
_cell.length_c   1.000
_cell.angle_alpha   90.00
_cell.angle_beta   90.00
_cell.angle_gamma   90.00
#
_symmetry.space_group_name_H-M   'P 1'
#
loop_
_entity.id
_entity.type
_entity.pdbx_description
1 polymer ?
#
loop_
_entity_poly.entity_id
_entity_poly.type
_entity_poly.pdbx_seq_one_letter_code
_entity_poly.pdbx_strand_id
1 'polypeptide(L)'
;MPPPKKLYTDDIPVLDSFEGLYGFDLLRPTSEETQDGDSSKPNTACYYFRDDQGWTNLYAKKAPNLWNLSYKCHNQPPDNCFLRLVPVYGTSDKQQEVIQRCFGDFMALQCPGLGRYSVIKLGHSQADYFYDPTTERLCVTIPYERPKEGCEYSQFSGKFMCFNSCFNGGQGSKKPLFLIITLERNLSG
;
A
#
# COMPACT_ATOMS: atom_id res chain seq x y z
N MET A 1 20.57 -8.82 -15.13
CA MET A 1 19.29 -9.46 -14.77
C MET A 1 18.22 -8.86 -15.66
N PRO A 2 17.47 -9.65 -16.46
CA PRO A 2 16.36 -9.11 -17.23
C PRO A 2 15.28 -8.55 -16.28
N PRO A 3 14.47 -7.58 -16.71
CA PRO A 3 13.30 -7.13 -15.93
C PRO A 3 12.32 -8.29 -15.69
N PRO A 4 11.41 -8.20 -14.70
CA PRO A 4 10.54 -9.32 -14.31
C PRO A 4 9.67 -9.74 -15.49
N LYS A 5 9.62 -11.06 -15.73
CA LYS A 5 8.98 -11.69 -16.90
C LYS A 5 7.45 -11.81 -16.80
N LYS A 6 6.81 -11.46 -15.68
CA LYS A 6 5.34 -11.58 -15.53
C LYS A 6 4.71 -10.21 -15.30
N LEU A 7 4.04 -9.72 -16.34
CA LEU A 7 3.29 -8.47 -16.34
C LEU A 7 1.81 -8.68 -15.96
N TYR A 8 1.36 -9.93 -15.95
CA TYR A 8 -0.05 -10.31 -15.76
C TYR A 8 -0.17 -11.53 -14.84
N THR A 9 -1.29 -11.62 -14.13
CA THR A 9 -1.70 -12.75 -13.29
C THR A 9 -3.13 -13.17 -13.61
N ASP A 10 -3.45 -14.44 -13.36
CA ASP A 10 -4.81 -14.98 -13.48
C ASP A 10 -5.70 -14.61 -12.26
N ASP A 11 -5.11 -14.03 -11.22
CA ASP A 11 -5.79 -13.55 -10.02
C ASP A 11 -6.59 -12.26 -10.27
N ILE A 12 -7.83 -12.23 -9.80
CA ILE A 12 -8.68 -11.03 -9.74
C ILE A 12 -8.85 -10.63 -8.27
N PRO A 13 -8.33 -9.46 -7.86
CA PRO A 13 -8.30 -9.09 -6.46
C PRO A 13 -9.69 -8.68 -5.96
N VAL A 14 -10.00 -9.08 -4.73
CA VAL A 14 -11.19 -8.58 -4.01
C VAL A 14 -10.88 -7.21 -3.43
N LEU A 15 -11.75 -6.23 -3.69
CA LEU A 15 -11.60 -4.85 -3.19
C LEU A 15 -12.51 -4.54 -2.00
N ASP A 16 -13.44 -5.44 -1.68
CA ASP A 16 -14.38 -5.27 -0.58
C ASP A 16 -13.66 -5.32 0.77
N SER A 17 -14.02 -4.37 1.64
CA SER A 17 -13.53 -4.35 3.02
C SER A 17 -14.10 -5.53 3.82
N PHE A 18 -13.24 -6.17 4.61
CA PHE A 18 -13.63 -7.25 5.51
C PHE A 18 -12.93 -7.10 6.87
N GLU A 19 -13.71 -6.77 7.90
CA GLU A 19 -13.19 -6.54 9.25
C GLU A 19 -12.71 -7.83 9.95
N GLY A 20 -13.26 -8.98 9.55
CA GLY A 20 -12.94 -10.28 10.12
C GLY A 20 -13.23 -10.41 11.62
N LEU A 21 -12.66 -11.45 12.24
CA LEU A 21 -12.89 -11.78 13.66
C LEU A 21 -12.29 -10.75 14.63
N TYR A 22 -11.29 -10.00 14.17
CA TYR A 22 -10.53 -9.06 14.99
C TYR A 22 -11.00 -7.62 14.84
N GLY A 23 -11.97 -7.34 13.97
CA GLY A 23 -12.40 -5.97 13.69
C GLY A 23 -11.25 -5.14 13.13
N PHE A 24 -10.48 -5.70 12.19
CA PHE A 24 -9.37 -5.00 11.56
C PHE A 24 -9.90 -3.90 10.66
N ASP A 25 -9.47 -2.66 10.91
CA ASP A 25 -9.86 -1.51 10.10
C ASP A 25 -8.70 -0.52 9.95
N LEU A 26 -8.74 0.20 8.83
CA LEU A 26 -7.83 1.30 8.54
C LEU A 26 -8.51 2.60 8.98
N LEU A 27 -7.82 3.41 9.78
CA LEU A 27 -8.36 4.69 10.17
C LEU A 27 -8.29 5.65 8.99
N ARG A 28 -9.42 6.29 8.73
CA ARG A 28 -9.62 7.23 7.62
C ARG A 28 -9.63 8.62 8.25
N PRO A 29 -8.48 9.33 8.34
CA PRO A 29 -8.48 10.66 8.92
C PRO A 29 -9.41 11.55 8.10
N THR A 30 -10.46 12.04 8.74
CA THR A 30 -11.35 13.03 8.14
C THR A 30 -10.53 14.29 7.92
N SER A 31 -10.76 14.98 6.78
CA SER A 31 -9.96 16.14 6.34
C SER A 31 -9.87 17.28 7.37
N GLU A 32 -10.67 17.25 8.43
CA GLU A 32 -10.66 18.19 9.56
C GLU A 32 -9.48 17.96 10.53
N GLU A 33 -8.97 16.74 10.68
CA GLU A 33 -7.80 16.46 11.55
C GLU A 33 -6.45 16.81 10.88
N THR A 34 -6.48 17.16 9.59
CA THR A 34 -5.29 17.54 8.82
C THR A 34 -5.16 19.06 8.62
N GLN A 35 -6.07 19.85 9.18
CA GLN A 35 -6.08 21.32 9.09
C GLN A 35 -5.93 22.00 10.44
N ASP A 36 -4.84 21.73 11.15
CA ASP A 36 -4.32 22.68 12.13
C ASP A 36 -3.13 23.42 11.52
N GLY A 37 -3.37 24.64 11.03
CA GLY A 37 -2.30 25.58 10.67
C GLY A 37 -2.48 26.33 9.34
N ASP A 38 -3.24 27.41 9.40
CA ASP A 38 -3.04 28.70 8.72
C ASP A 38 -2.92 28.79 7.17
N SER A 39 -3.54 29.86 6.70
CA SER A 39 -3.68 30.38 5.35
C SER A 39 -2.39 30.48 4.51
N SER A 40 -2.04 29.39 3.84
CA SER A 40 -1.42 29.37 2.50
C SER A 40 -1.58 27.94 2.00
N LYS A 41 -2.04 27.69 0.76
CA LYS A 41 -2.18 26.31 0.23
C LYS A 41 -0.86 25.58 0.48
N PRO A 42 -0.77 24.67 1.47
CA PRO A 42 0.52 24.08 1.77
C PRO A 42 0.88 23.26 0.55
N ASN A 43 2.17 23.15 0.29
CA ASN A 43 2.72 22.22 -0.68
C ASN A 43 2.50 20.78 -0.18
N THR A 44 1.26 20.40 0.16
CA THR A 44 0.89 19.24 0.96
C THR A 44 1.42 17.99 0.27
N ALA A 45 2.39 17.36 0.94
CA ALA A 45 3.09 16.21 0.39
C ALA A 45 2.22 14.95 0.40
N CYS A 46 1.22 14.90 1.27
CA CYS A 46 0.33 13.76 1.49
C CYS A 46 -0.99 14.24 2.12
N TYR A 47 -2.15 13.80 1.63
CA TYR A 47 -3.45 14.03 2.26
C TYR A 47 -4.46 12.94 1.92
N TYR A 48 -5.46 12.78 2.79
CA TYR A 48 -6.58 11.87 2.61
C TYR A 48 -7.84 12.63 2.20
N PHE A 49 -8.65 12.03 1.32
CA PHE A 49 -9.95 12.56 0.93
C PHE A 49 -10.93 11.42 0.64
N ARG A 50 -12.23 11.69 0.76
CA ARG A 50 -13.28 10.76 0.33
C ARG A 50 -13.78 11.14 -1.05
N ASP A 51 -14.01 10.16 -1.91
CA ASP A 51 -14.68 10.37 -3.19
C ASP A 51 -16.21 10.20 -3.09
N ASP A 52 -16.89 10.44 -4.20
CA ASP A 52 -18.34 10.31 -4.35
C ASP A 52 -18.85 8.87 -4.22
N GLN A 53 -17.97 7.89 -4.41
CA GLN A 53 -18.23 6.47 -4.22
C GLN A 53 -18.02 6.01 -2.77
N GLY A 54 -17.55 6.91 -1.89
CA GLY A 54 -17.30 6.62 -0.48
C GLY A 54 -15.94 5.98 -0.19
N TRP A 55 -15.06 5.84 -1.19
CA TRP A 55 -13.70 5.33 -0.98
C TRP A 55 -12.84 6.37 -0.28
N THR A 56 -11.92 5.88 0.55
CA THR A 56 -10.86 6.69 1.12
C THR A 56 -9.67 6.68 0.18
N ASN A 57 -9.33 7.86 -0.32
CA ASN A 57 -8.25 8.07 -1.25
C ASN A 57 -7.07 8.73 -0.55
N LEU A 58 -5.87 8.22 -0.83
CA LEU A 58 -4.60 8.81 -0.40
C LEU A 58 -3.94 9.48 -1.60
N TYR A 59 -3.81 10.80 -1.55
CA TYR A 59 -2.86 11.50 -2.40
C TYR A 59 -1.52 11.60 -1.67
N ALA A 60 -0.44 11.18 -2.32
CA ALA A 60 0.90 11.51 -1.85
C ALA A 60 1.85 11.73 -3.02
N LYS A 61 2.76 12.69 -2.85
CA LYS A 61 3.87 12.88 -3.78
C LYS A 61 4.77 11.66 -3.73
N LYS A 62 5.40 11.38 -4.87
CA LYS A 62 6.49 10.39 -4.95
C LYS A 62 7.61 10.74 -3.95
N ALA A 63 8.40 9.73 -3.60
CA ALA A 63 9.58 9.84 -2.75
C ALA A 63 10.42 11.10 -3.09
N PRO A 64 10.97 11.80 -2.07
CA PRO A 64 11.23 11.31 -0.72
C PRO A 64 10.08 11.48 0.29
N ASN A 65 8.95 12.04 -0.12
CA ASN A 65 7.78 12.28 0.74
C ASN A 65 7.24 11.00 1.36
N LEU A 66 6.89 11.08 2.64
CA LEU A 66 6.27 10.00 3.41
C LEU A 66 4.77 10.19 3.44
N TRP A 67 4.06 9.07 3.45
CA TRP A 67 2.67 8.98 3.87
C TRP A 67 2.59 8.07 5.10
N ASN A 68 1.54 8.24 5.89
CA ASN A 68 1.29 7.46 7.10
C ASN A 68 -0.07 6.80 7.00
N LEU A 69 -0.17 5.55 7.40
CA LEU A 69 -1.42 4.83 7.48
C LEU A 69 -1.61 4.29 8.89
N SER A 70 -2.77 4.57 9.46
CA SER A 70 -3.15 4.13 10.79
C SER A 70 -4.13 2.97 10.71
N TYR A 71 -3.98 2.00 11.60
CA TYR A 71 -4.79 0.79 11.64
C TYR A 71 -5.09 0.39 13.09
N LYS A 72 -6.21 -0.31 13.28
CA LYS A 72 -6.60 -0.86 14.58
C LYS A 72 -7.31 -2.20 14.42
N CYS A 73 -7.37 -2.93 15.51
CA CYS A 73 -8.24 -4.10 15.66
C CYS A 73 -9.15 -3.87 16.87
N HIS A 74 -10.44 -4.16 16.75
CA HIS A 74 -11.35 -4.14 17.90
C HIS A 74 -11.02 -5.23 18.93
N ASN A 75 -10.64 -6.43 18.46
CA ASN A 75 -10.18 -7.51 19.31
C ASN A 75 -8.70 -7.80 19.03
N GLN A 76 -7.94 -8.13 20.08
CA GLN A 76 -6.52 -8.44 19.95
C GLN A 76 -6.30 -9.66 19.03
N PRO A 77 -5.60 -9.50 17.89
CA PRO A 77 -5.22 -10.65 17.07
C PRO A 77 -4.15 -11.49 17.76
N PRO A 78 -4.01 -12.78 17.38
CA PRO A 78 -2.96 -13.66 17.88
C PRO A 78 -1.56 -13.12 17.61
N ASP A 79 -0.60 -13.67 18.34
CA ASP A 79 0.80 -13.36 18.10
C ASP A 79 1.25 -13.83 16.71
N ASN A 80 2.25 -13.12 16.18
CA ASN A 80 2.83 -13.35 14.85
C ASN A 80 1.85 -13.09 13.68
N CYS A 81 0.81 -12.28 13.89
CA CYS A 81 0.10 -11.64 12.79
C CYS A 81 0.99 -10.62 12.06
N PHE A 82 0.70 -10.41 10.78
CA PHE A 82 1.39 -9.43 9.94
C PHE A 82 0.40 -8.73 9.02
N LEU A 83 0.77 -7.54 8.56
CA LEU A 83 0.04 -6.82 7.52
C LEU A 83 0.67 -7.14 6.17
N ARG A 84 -0.13 -7.58 5.19
CA ARG A 84 0.28 -7.71 3.79
C ARG A 84 -0.36 -6.61 2.97
N LEU A 85 0.46 -5.91 2.20
CA LEU A 85 0.05 -4.84 1.31
C LEU A 85 0.27 -5.24 -0.15
N VAL A 86 -0.76 -5.06 -0.97
CA VAL A 86 -0.77 -5.44 -2.39
C VAL A 86 -1.32 -4.28 -3.23
N PRO A 87 -0.49 -3.63 -4.07
CA PRO A 87 -0.99 -2.65 -5.02
C PRO A 87 -1.67 -3.36 -6.21
N VAL A 88 -2.88 -2.93 -6.55
CA VAL A 88 -3.64 -3.44 -7.71
C VAL A 88 -4.31 -2.30 -8.48
N TYR A 89 -4.66 -2.54 -9.74
CA TYR A 89 -5.55 -1.65 -10.49
C TYR A 89 -7.00 -1.99 -10.14
N GLY A 90 -7.83 -0.96 -9.93
CA GLY A 90 -9.24 -1.15 -9.60
C GLY A 90 -10.17 -1.33 -10.80
N THR A 91 -9.69 -1.09 -12.03
CA THR A 91 -10.51 -1.22 -13.24
C THR A 91 -10.41 -2.61 -13.84
N SER A 92 -11.54 -3.17 -14.27
CA SER A 92 -11.66 -4.56 -14.76
C SER A 92 -10.70 -4.93 -15.90
N ASP A 93 -10.37 -3.98 -16.79
CA ASP A 93 -9.45 -4.18 -17.91
C ASP A 93 -7.97 -4.30 -17.51
N LYS A 94 -7.61 -3.91 -16.28
CA LYS A 94 -6.23 -3.88 -15.79
C LYS A 94 -6.01 -4.63 -14.48
N GLN A 95 -7.05 -5.19 -13.88
CA GLN A 95 -6.95 -5.91 -12.61
C GLN A 95 -5.88 -7.01 -12.64
N GLN A 96 -5.68 -7.66 -13.78
CA GLN A 96 -4.67 -8.70 -13.98
C GLN A 96 -3.24 -8.18 -14.09
N GLU A 97 -3.02 -6.88 -14.35
CA GLU A 97 -1.67 -6.33 -14.45
C GLU A 97 -0.97 -6.35 -13.08
N VAL A 98 0.28 -6.82 -13.07
CA VAL A 98 1.13 -6.80 -11.87
C VAL A 98 1.82 -5.44 -11.78
N ILE A 99 1.55 -4.71 -10.70
CA ILE A 99 2.10 -3.37 -10.50
C ILE A 99 3.56 -3.44 -10.05
N GLN A 100 4.43 -2.82 -10.83
CA GLN A 100 5.86 -2.68 -10.57
C GLN A 100 6.34 -1.27 -10.88
N ARG A 101 7.53 -0.90 -10.40
CA ARG A 101 8.16 0.38 -10.75
C ARG A 101 8.47 0.40 -12.24
N CYS A 102 8.32 1.57 -12.85
CA CYS A 102 8.72 1.77 -14.23
C CYS A 102 10.22 1.60 -14.41
N PHE A 103 10.64 1.32 -15.65
CA PHE A 103 12.05 1.08 -15.97
C PHE A 103 12.96 2.25 -15.55
N GLY A 104 12.53 3.49 -15.76
CA GLY A 104 13.30 4.68 -15.38
C GLY A 104 13.58 4.74 -13.87
N ASP A 105 12.54 4.55 -13.06
CA ASP A 105 12.69 4.56 -11.60
C ASP A 105 13.45 3.35 -11.08
N PHE A 106 13.21 2.19 -11.67
CA PHE A 106 13.95 0.96 -11.39
C PHE A 106 15.46 1.14 -11.61
N MET A 107 15.86 1.82 -12.68
CA MET A 107 17.27 2.08 -13.00
C MET A 107 17.88 3.18 -12.12
N ALA A 108 17.09 4.21 -11.77
CA ALA A 108 17.57 5.37 -11.03
C ALA A 108 17.93 5.07 -9.56
N LEU A 109 17.39 4.00 -8.98
CA LEU A 109 17.54 3.72 -7.56
C LEU A 109 17.99 2.28 -7.32
N GLN A 110 19.26 2.14 -6.93
CA GLN A 110 19.81 0.86 -6.50
C GLN A 110 19.26 0.51 -5.12
N CYS A 111 18.33 -0.44 -5.07
CA CYS A 111 17.83 -1.04 -3.84
C CYS A 111 18.13 -2.55 -3.91
N PRO A 112 18.65 -3.17 -2.84
CA PRO A 112 18.79 -4.61 -2.79
C PRO A 112 17.42 -5.30 -2.72
N GLY A 113 17.40 -6.59 -3.07
CA GLY A 113 16.21 -7.45 -2.94
C GLY A 113 15.06 -7.08 -3.88
N LEU A 114 13.87 -7.62 -3.58
CA LEU A 114 12.66 -7.43 -4.40
C LEU A 114 12.00 -6.06 -4.22
N GLY A 115 12.30 -5.35 -3.13
CA GLY A 115 11.80 -3.98 -2.91
C GLY A 115 12.20 -2.99 -4.02
N ARG A 116 13.23 -3.30 -4.81
CA ARG A 116 13.60 -2.52 -6.00
C ARG A 116 12.54 -2.48 -7.11
N TYR A 117 11.64 -3.47 -7.15
CA TYR A 117 10.55 -3.57 -8.13
C TYR A 117 9.25 -2.97 -7.60
N SER A 118 9.11 -2.80 -6.27
CA SER A 118 7.87 -2.38 -5.64
C SER A 118 7.62 -0.88 -5.80
N VAL A 119 6.40 -0.50 -6.19
CA VAL A 119 5.98 0.91 -6.23
C VAL A 119 5.80 1.52 -4.84
N ILE A 120 5.71 0.69 -3.80
CA ILE A 120 5.59 1.11 -2.41
C ILE A 120 6.84 0.67 -1.64
N LYS A 121 7.41 1.57 -0.86
CA LYS A 121 8.46 1.25 0.11
C LYS A 121 8.00 1.59 1.51
N LEU A 122 7.90 0.60 2.39
CA LEU A 122 7.52 0.79 3.79
C LEU A 122 8.71 1.24 4.63
N GLY A 123 8.44 2.12 5.60
CA GLY A 123 9.39 2.64 6.58
C GLY A 123 9.59 1.73 7.79
N HIS A 124 9.40 0.41 7.62
CA HIS A 124 9.54 -0.59 8.68
C HIS A 124 10.79 -1.45 8.41
N SER A 125 11.61 -1.71 9.42
CA SER A 125 12.88 -2.43 9.26
C SER A 125 12.70 -3.89 8.87
N GLN A 126 11.61 -4.52 9.30
CA GLN A 126 11.21 -5.88 8.95
C GLN A 126 10.28 -5.92 7.72
N ALA A 127 10.27 -4.88 6.88
CA ALA A 127 9.50 -4.91 5.64
C ALA A 127 10.09 -5.96 4.69
N ASP A 128 9.31 -6.98 4.35
CA ASP A 128 9.72 -8.05 3.44
C ASP A 128 8.95 -7.97 2.12
N TYR A 129 9.65 -8.11 1.01
CA TYR A 129 9.09 -7.97 -0.34
C TYR A 129 9.21 -9.29 -1.07
N PHE A 130 8.10 -9.80 -1.60
CA PHE A 130 8.06 -11.10 -2.26
C PHE A 130 6.99 -11.14 -3.36
N TYR A 131 7.15 -12.06 -4.31
CA TYR A 131 6.05 -12.44 -5.19
C TYR A 131 5.21 -13.48 -4.48
N ASP A 132 3.94 -13.18 -4.27
CA ASP A 132 3.02 -14.12 -3.65
C ASP A 132 2.88 -15.38 -4.52
N PRO A 133 3.07 -16.59 -3.98
CA PRO A 133 3.10 -17.80 -4.79
C PRO A 133 1.74 -18.16 -5.40
N THR A 134 0.64 -17.58 -4.89
CA THR A 134 -0.72 -17.88 -5.35
C THR A 134 -1.17 -16.86 -6.40
N THR A 135 -1.03 -15.58 -6.08
CA THR A 135 -1.50 -14.46 -6.92
C THR A 135 -0.41 -13.94 -7.86
N GLU A 136 0.85 -14.30 -7.62
CA GLU A 136 2.04 -13.85 -8.35
C GLU A 136 2.24 -12.32 -8.35
N ARG A 137 1.51 -11.62 -7.48
CA ARG A 137 1.63 -10.18 -7.28
C ARG A 137 2.83 -9.89 -6.41
N LEU A 138 3.47 -8.75 -6.67
CA LEU A 138 4.52 -8.24 -5.80
C LEU A 138 3.89 -7.63 -4.55
N CYS A 139 4.14 -8.26 -3.41
CA CYS A 139 3.59 -7.91 -2.12
C CYS A 139 4.70 -7.34 -1.22
N VAL A 140 4.28 -6.61 -0.18
CA VAL A 140 5.15 -6.27 0.95
C VAL A 140 4.44 -6.60 2.25
N THR A 141 5.16 -7.19 3.21
CA THR A 141 4.64 -7.47 4.56
C THR A 141 5.41 -6.71 5.62
N ILE A 142 4.72 -6.40 6.72
CA ILE A 142 5.31 -5.93 7.97
C ILE A 142 4.65 -6.65 9.15
N PRO A 143 5.36 -6.86 10.28
CA PRO A 143 4.74 -7.36 11.50
C PRO A 143 3.55 -6.48 11.91
N TYR A 144 2.51 -7.11 12.44
CA TYR A 144 1.44 -6.39 13.10
C TYR A 144 1.95 -5.87 14.45
N GLU A 145 1.89 -4.56 14.64
CA GLU A 145 2.22 -3.93 15.91
C GLU A 145 0.93 -3.54 16.63
N ARG A 146 0.84 -3.84 17.93
CA ARG A 146 -0.28 -3.40 18.76
C ARG A 146 -0.17 -1.90 19.02
N PRO A 147 -1.30 -1.19 19.21
CA PRO A 147 -1.26 0.20 19.62
C PRO A 147 -0.40 0.36 20.88
N LYS A 148 0.45 1.38 20.91
CA LYS A 148 1.27 1.69 22.09
C LYS A 148 0.35 2.07 23.25
N GLU A 149 0.84 1.94 24.47
CA GLU A 149 0.09 2.34 25.66
C GLU A 149 -0.37 3.81 25.53
N GLY A 150 -1.67 4.04 25.72
CA GLY A 150 -2.30 5.35 25.54
C GLY A 150 -2.63 5.73 24.08
N CYS A 151 -2.38 4.86 23.09
CA CYS A 151 -2.77 5.06 21.69
C CYS A 151 -3.97 4.19 21.31
N GLU A 152 -4.91 4.74 20.54
CA GLU A 152 -6.08 4.00 20.05
C GLU A 152 -5.77 3.15 18.81
N TYR A 153 -4.67 3.44 18.12
CA TYR A 153 -4.29 2.81 16.86
C TYR A 153 -2.78 2.66 16.74
N SER A 154 -2.37 1.77 15.84
CA SER A 154 -1.00 1.64 15.37
C SER A 154 -0.85 2.38 14.05
N GLN A 155 0.39 2.73 13.68
CA GLN A 155 0.67 3.46 12.47
C GLN A 155 1.97 2.97 11.83
N PHE A 156 1.99 2.85 10.51
CA PHE A 156 3.22 2.67 9.74
C PHE A 156 3.35 3.76 8.67
N SER A 157 4.57 3.98 8.21
CA SER A 157 4.86 4.94 7.15
C SER A 157 5.30 4.24 5.87
N GLY A 158 5.09 4.91 4.74
CA GLY A 158 5.56 4.43 3.45
C GLY A 158 5.85 5.55 2.47
N LYS A 159 6.41 5.18 1.32
CA LYS A 159 6.70 6.08 0.20
C LYS A 159 6.26 5.45 -1.11
N PHE A 160 5.73 6.26 -2.02
CA PHE A 160 5.57 5.85 -3.42
C PHE A 160 6.88 6.06 -4.17
N MET A 161 7.38 5.00 -4.79
CA MET A 161 8.67 4.95 -5.50
C MET A 161 8.52 5.15 -7.01
N CYS A 162 7.29 5.31 -7.48
CA CYS A 162 6.92 5.54 -8.87
C CYS A 162 5.67 6.42 -8.92
N PHE A 163 5.47 7.17 -10.01
CA PHE A 163 4.18 7.83 -10.22
C PHE A 163 3.18 6.82 -10.78
N ASN A 164 1.91 6.96 -10.39
CA ASN A 164 0.83 6.19 -11.00
C ASN A 164 0.74 6.38 -12.53
N SER A 165 1.13 7.57 -13.01
CA SER A 165 1.20 7.88 -14.45
C SER A 165 2.42 7.31 -15.18
N CYS A 166 3.37 6.69 -14.48
CA CYS A 166 4.57 6.17 -15.13
C CYS A 166 4.21 5.03 -16.09
N PHE A 167 4.90 5.00 -17.23
CA PHE A 167 4.66 4.02 -18.27
C PHE A 167 5.29 2.67 -17.90
N ASN A 168 4.45 1.72 -17.49
CA ASN A 168 4.83 0.32 -17.27
C ASN A 168 4.49 -0.49 -18.52
N GLY A 169 5.38 -0.50 -19.53
CA GLY A 169 5.33 -1.50 -20.59
C GLY A 169 4.16 -1.45 -21.59
N GLY A 170 3.28 -0.44 -21.62
CA GLY A 170 2.31 -0.34 -22.72
C GLY A 170 1.25 0.75 -22.66
N GLN A 171 0.81 1.19 -21.49
CA GLN A 171 -0.15 2.30 -21.37
C GLN A 171 0.03 3.02 -20.05
N GLY A 172 0.41 4.31 -20.11
CA GLY A 172 0.35 5.20 -18.96
C GLY A 172 -1.11 5.40 -18.57
N SER A 173 -1.57 4.72 -17.53
CA SER A 173 -2.93 4.90 -17.03
C SER A 173 -2.94 5.94 -15.93
N LYS A 174 -3.68 7.04 -16.12
CA LYS A 174 -4.09 7.95 -15.03
C LYS A 174 -5.12 7.29 -14.08
N LYS A 175 -5.13 5.96 -13.98
CA LYS A 175 -6.19 5.22 -13.29
C LYS A 175 -5.84 5.07 -11.82
N PRO A 176 -6.80 5.19 -10.89
CA PRO A 176 -6.53 5.04 -9.46
C PRO A 176 -5.93 3.65 -9.16
N LEU A 177 -4.91 3.65 -8.31
CA LEU A 177 -4.33 2.44 -7.74
C LEU A 177 -5.03 2.15 -6.42
N PHE A 178 -5.41 0.90 -6.22
CA PHE A 178 -5.90 0.42 -4.94
C PHE A 178 -4.76 -0.23 -4.20
N LEU A 179 -4.69 0.02 -2.90
CA LEU A 179 -3.76 -0.62 -1.99
C LEU A 179 -4.56 -1.52 -1.07
N ILE A 180 -4.54 -2.82 -1.35
CA ILE A 180 -5.20 -3.81 -0.51
C ILE A 180 -4.29 -4.04 0.69
N ILE A 181 -4.86 -3.96 1.89
CA ILE A 181 -4.16 -4.21 3.15
C ILE A 181 -4.93 -5.30 3.89
N THR A 182 -4.23 -6.38 4.23
CA THR A 182 -4.80 -7.55 4.88
C THR A 182 -4.06 -7.83 6.18
N LEU A 183 -4.82 -8.18 7.22
CA LEU A 183 -4.28 -8.73 8.45
C LEU A 183 -4.24 -10.25 8.32
N GLU A 184 -3.04 -10.82 8.32
CA GLU A 184 -2.81 -12.23 8.04
C GLU A 184 -2.03 -12.90 9.18
N ARG A 185 -2.05 -14.23 9.19
CA ARG A 185 -1.26 -15.06 10.11
C ARG A 185 -0.84 -16.32 9.37
N ASN A 186 0.40 -16.75 9.59
CA ASN A 186 0.83 -18.06 9.14
C ASN A 186 0.11 -19.14 9.96
N LEU A 187 -0.71 -19.95 9.30
CA LEU A 187 -1.25 -21.17 9.85
C LEU A 187 -0.20 -22.28 9.68
N SER A 188 0.94 -22.14 10.36
CA SER A 188 1.85 -23.26 10.55
C SER A 188 1.23 -24.19 11.60
N GLY A 189 0.59 -25.25 11.14
CA GLY A 189 0.38 -26.49 11.89
C GLY A 189 1.56 -27.42 11.67
#